data_AF-D5BTK6-F1
#
_entry.id   AF-D5BTK6-F1
#
_cell.length_a   1.000
_cell.length_b   1.000
_cell.length_c   1.000
_cell.angle_alpha   90.00
_cell.angle_beta   90.00
_cell.angle_gamma   90.00
#
_symmetry.space_group_name_H-M   'P 1'
#
loop_
_entity.id
_entity.type
_entity.pdbx_description
1 polymer ?
#
loop_
_entity_poly.entity_id
_entity_poly.type
_entity_poly.pdbx_seq_one_letter_code
_entity_poly.pdbx_strand_id
1 'polypeptide(L)'
;MNKPNYLSLEQHAKRINDTDATIRDNIMLKADYIVSAIEELGEGYAKDLAELIGMNKSTLSRWQSIGVSEIIKTNQSKLPSSFGALYNLTVLERSYESHFGKGQGKKRIQQHMDKGEITPSSGRDAIATLLERQQTRISKKKAKETEKKLEGLVETKDIDTPTSLKDFIERGDLFHTIIFQPSSTQLNEWGKLDFPVDIGDAYPIQDIRKTTQTAPVFIFLVISRIKLSLGIRCLEGWGFGYKDYIPFGNDVVLIGVRGQSGDLTVSSSFKTIDEVIKFAEKSSVAPRMLIGVKGNLDGWSVCNE
;
A
#
# COMPACT_ATOMS: atom_id res chain seq x y z
N MET A 1 24.42 40.28 -30.04
CA MET A 1 24.23 39.83 -31.44
C MET A 1 23.52 38.49 -31.42
N ASN A 2 22.25 38.45 -31.82
CA ASN A 2 21.54 37.17 -32.03
C ASN A 2 22.15 36.47 -33.24
N LYS A 3 22.75 35.29 -33.05
CA LYS A 3 23.17 34.46 -34.18
C LYS A 3 21.91 34.11 -35.00
N PRO A 4 21.89 34.35 -36.32
CA PRO A 4 20.78 33.92 -37.16
C PRO A 4 20.60 32.40 -37.04
N ASN A 5 19.37 31.96 -36.77
CA ASN A 5 19.03 30.54 -36.67
C ASN A 5 18.75 29.99 -38.08
N TYR A 6 19.62 29.11 -38.56
CA TYR A 6 19.53 28.51 -39.89
C TYR A 6 18.82 27.15 -39.92
N LEU A 7 18.34 26.65 -38.77
CA LEU A 7 17.73 25.34 -38.65
C LEU A 7 16.25 25.48 -38.26
N SER A 8 15.42 24.63 -38.89
CA SER A 8 14.03 24.37 -38.47
C SER A 8 13.97 23.71 -37.08
N LEU A 9 12.79 23.74 -36.46
CA LEU A 9 12.54 23.07 -35.18
C LEU A 9 12.87 21.57 -35.26
N GLU A 10 12.47 20.92 -36.35
CA GLU A 10 12.68 19.50 -36.61
C GLU A 10 14.17 19.18 -36.72
N GLN A 11 14.95 20.05 -37.37
CA GLN A 11 16.40 19.88 -37.50
C GLN A 11 17.11 20.05 -36.15
N HIS A 12 16.67 21.00 -35.31
CA HIS A 12 17.18 21.13 -33.95
C HIS A 12 16.85 19.91 -33.09
N ALA A 13 15.60 19.44 -33.11
CA ALA A 13 15.18 18.26 -32.37
C ALA A 13 15.96 17.01 -32.80
N LYS A 14 16.14 16.82 -34.11
CA LYS A 14 16.94 15.71 -34.66
C LYS A 14 18.38 15.75 -34.11
N ARG A 15 19.04 16.90 -34.15
CA ARG A 15 20.43 17.05 -33.68
C ARG A 15 20.57 16.72 -32.19
N ILE A 16 19.59 17.11 -31.38
CA ILE A 16 19.56 16.77 -29.94
C ILE A 16 19.42 15.26 -29.77
N ASN A 17 18.44 14.64 -30.44
CA ASN A 17 18.20 13.19 -30.35
C ASN A 17 19.40 12.36 -30.83
N ASP A 18 20.08 12.79 -31.91
CA ASP A 18 21.29 12.13 -32.41
C ASP A 18 22.44 12.22 -31.39
N THR A 19 22.55 13.35 -30.68
CA THR A 19 23.53 13.53 -29.59
C THR A 19 23.19 12.63 -28.41
N ASP A 20 21.93 12.53 -28.01
CA ASP A 20 21.48 11.63 -26.94
C ASP A 20 21.75 10.16 -27.27
N ALA A 21 21.56 9.75 -28.53
CA ALA A 21 21.94 8.43 -28.98
C ALA A 21 23.46 8.19 -28.80
N THR A 22 24.28 9.17 -29.20
CA THR A 22 25.74 9.09 -29.06
C THR A 22 26.18 9.01 -27.59
N ILE A 23 25.53 9.77 -26.70
CA ILE A 23 25.78 9.71 -25.25
C ILE A 23 25.49 8.30 -24.73
N ARG A 24 24.34 7.72 -25.12
CA ARG A 24 23.96 6.37 -24.71
C ARG A 24 24.96 5.33 -25.19
N ASP A 25 25.40 5.41 -26.44
CA ASP A 25 26.34 4.46 -27.02
C ASP A 25 27.70 4.53 -26.29
N ASN A 26 28.16 5.74 -25.94
CA ASN A 26 29.37 5.92 -25.14
C ASN A 26 29.24 5.39 -23.71
N ILE A 27 28.05 5.51 -23.10
CA ILE A 27 27.77 4.87 -21.80
C ILE A 27 27.85 3.35 -21.94
N MET A 28 27.22 2.77 -22.96
CA MET A 28 27.25 1.32 -23.18
C MET A 28 28.68 0.82 -23.40
N LEU A 29 29.45 1.51 -24.25
CA LEU A 29 30.85 1.18 -24.50
C LEU A 29 31.70 1.22 -23.23
N LYS A 30 31.54 2.27 -22.41
CA LYS A 30 32.25 2.36 -21.13
C LYS A 30 31.83 1.26 -20.16
N ALA A 31 30.55 0.90 -20.12
CA ALA A 31 30.05 -0.19 -19.28
C ALA A 31 30.65 -1.53 -19.70
N ASP A 32 30.75 -1.79 -21.00
CA ASP A 32 31.36 -3.00 -21.55
C ASP A 32 32.86 -3.07 -21.21
N TYR A 33 33.63 -1.98 -21.36
CA TYR A 33 35.04 -1.96 -20.94
C TYR A 33 35.23 -2.22 -19.45
N ILE A 34 34.33 -1.72 -18.60
CA ILE A 34 34.38 -1.99 -17.16
C ILE A 34 34.09 -3.47 -16.87
N VAL A 35 33.11 -4.06 -17.55
CA VAL A 35 32.80 -5.49 -17.40
C VAL A 35 33.99 -6.34 -17.83
N SER A 36 34.56 -6.10 -19.02
CA SER A 36 35.72 -6.84 -19.51
C SER A 36 36.93 -6.68 -18.58
N ALA A 37 37.21 -5.47 -18.09
CA ALA A 37 38.31 -5.27 -17.16
C ALA A 37 38.13 -6.04 -15.84
N ILE A 38 36.91 -6.08 -15.30
CA ILE A 38 36.63 -6.85 -14.08
C ILE A 38 36.72 -8.37 -14.33
N GLU A 39 36.26 -8.84 -15.49
CA GLU A 39 36.35 -10.26 -15.87
C GLU A 39 37.80 -10.71 -16.09
N GLU A 40 38.64 -9.88 -16.71
CA GLU A 40 40.04 -10.20 -17.01
C GLU A 40 40.97 -10.07 -15.78
N LEU A 41 40.77 -9.02 -14.96
CA LEU A 41 41.60 -8.78 -13.77
C LEU A 41 41.14 -9.61 -12.56
N GLY A 42 39.85 -9.93 -12.49
CA GLY A 42 39.21 -10.56 -11.34
C GLY A 42 38.68 -9.57 -10.30
N GLU A 43 37.70 -10.00 -9.49
CA GLU A 43 36.96 -9.14 -8.56
C GLU A 43 37.83 -8.42 -7.51
N GLY A 44 38.99 -8.98 -7.18
CA GLY A 44 39.94 -8.41 -6.20
C GLY A 44 40.49 -7.04 -6.61
N TYR A 45 40.55 -6.74 -7.90
CA TYR A 45 41.13 -5.49 -8.42
C TYR A 45 40.10 -4.39 -8.67
N ALA A 46 38.81 -4.62 -8.38
CA ALA A 46 37.76 -3.64 -8.60
C ALA A 46 37.98 -2.33 -7.82
N LYS A 47 38.62 -2.39 -6.64
CA LYS A 47 38.95 -1.19 -5.86
C LYS A 47 40.03 -0.35 -6.56
N ASP A 48 41.13 -0.99 -6.93
CA ASP A 48 42.27 -0.32 -7.55
C ASP A 48 41.91 0.22 -8.93
N LEU A 49 41.12 -0.55 -9.70
CA LEU A 49 40.57 -0.11 -10.98
C LEU A 49 39.73 1.15 -10.81
N ALA A 50 38.83 1.19 -9.81
CA ALA A 50 37.98 2.35 -9.55
C ALA A 50 38.81 3.60 -9.23
N GLU A 51 39.83 3.46 -8.37
CA GLU A 51 40.74 4.54 -8.00
C GLU A 51 41.50 5.08 -9.24
N LEU A 52 42.05 4.19 -10.07
CA LEU A 52 42.80 4.57 -11.29
C LEU A 52 41.95 5.33 -12.31
N ILE A 53 40.66 4.99 -12.45
CA ILE A 53 39.76 5.66 -13.40
C ILE A 53 38.96 6.81 -12.75
N GLY A 54 39.35 7.23 -11.55
CA GLY A 54 38.80 8.40 -10.87
C GLY A 54 37.35 8.25 -10.40
N MET A 55 36.92 7.03 -10.01
CA MET A 55 35.59 6.80 -9.44
C MET A 55 35.63 5.98 -8.16
N ASN A 56 34.57 6.05 -7.36
CA ASN A 56 34.47 5.19 -6.18
C ASN A 56 33.95 3.79 -6.56
N LYS A 57 34.17 2.80 -5.68
CA LYS A 57 33.71 1.40 -5.86
C LYS A 57 32.20 1.31 -6.14
N SER A 58 31.39 2.17 -5.53
CA SER A 58 29.95 2.16 -5.76
C SER A 58 29.60 2.56 -7.20
N THR A 59 30.25 3.58 -7.75
CA THR A 59 30.08 4.03 -9.13
C THR A 59 30.54 2.95 -10.11
N LEU A 60 31.68 2.30 -9.86
CA LEU A 60 32.15 1.17 -10.67
C LEU A 60 31.12 0.02 -10.69
N SER A 61 30.56 -0.34 -9.54
CA SER A 61 29.52 -1.38 -9.45
C SER A 61 28.24 -1.02 -10.21
N ARG A 62 27.87 0.28 -10.27
CA ARG A 62 26.74 0.74 -11.09
C ARG A 62 27.02 0.58 -12.58
N TRP A 63 28.23 0.92 -13.04
CA TRP A 63 28.66 0.71 -14.42
C TRP A 63 28.65 -0.77 -14.79
N GLN A 64 29.25 -1.62 -13.94
CA GLN A 64 29.23 -3.07 -14.11
C GLN A 64 27.78 -3.59 -14.20
N SER A 65 26.89 -3.12 -13.33
CA SER A 65 25.47 -3.52 -13.35
C SER A 65 24.79 -3.21 -14.69
N ILE A 66 25.08 -2.05 -15.29
CA ILE A 66 24.57 -1.68 -16.62
C ILE A 66 25.16 -2.63 -17.67
N GLY A 67 26.48 -2.84 -17.62
CA GLY A 67 27.20 -3.67 -18.58
C GLY A 67 26.88 -5.16 -18.51
N VAL A 68 26.31 -5.69 -17.42
CA VAL A 68 25.88 -7.10 -17.36
C VAL A 68 24.39 -7.30 -17.68
N SER A 69 23.61 -6.22 -17.76
CA SER A 69 22.17 -6.31 -17.97
C SER A 69 21.84 -6.64 -19.44
N GLU A 70 21.35 -7.86 -19.66
CA GLU A 70 21.02 -8.36 -21.00
C GLU A 70 19.89 -7.54 -21.66
N ILE A 71 18.91 -7.09 -20.87
CA ILE A 71 17.80 -6.27 -21.38
C ILE A 71 18.30 -4.91 -21.87
N ILE A 72 19.31 -4.33 -21.19
CA ILE A 72 19.94 -3.08 -21.61
C ILE A 72 20.72 -3.30 -22.90
N LYS A 73 21.54 -4.35 -22.97
CA LYS A 73 22.31 -4.70 -24.18
C LYS A 73 21.43 -4.95 -25.40
N THR A 74 20.31 -5.64 -25.23
CA THR A 74 19.44 -6.03 -26.34
C THR A 74 18.58 -4.86 -26.85
N ASN A 75 18.31 -3.86 -26.02
CA ASN A 75 17.36 -2.79 -26.34
C ASN A 75 17.98 -1.38 -26.35
N GLN A 76 19.31 -1.25 -26.52
CA GLN A 76 20.03 0.03 -26.39
C GLN A 76 19.29 1.21 -27.06
N SER A 77 18.90 1.10 -28.33
CA SER A 77 18.26 2.18 -29.08
C SER A 77 16.90 2.65 -28.52
N LYS A 78 16.24 1.83 -27.71
CA LYS A 78 14.93 2.10 -27.11
C LYS A 78 15.01 2.60 -25.66
N LEU A 79 16.22 2.73 -25.12
CA LEU A 79 16.45 3.07 -23.72
C LEU A 79 16.91 4.52 -23.53
N PRO A 80 16.71 5.08 -22.32
CA PRO A 80 17.21 6.39 -21.95
C PRO A 80 18.71 6.58 -22.21
N SER A 81 19.10 7.81 -22.54
CA SER A 81 20.50 8.19 -22.74
C SER A 81 21.26 8.50 -21.44
N SER A 82 20.59 8.54 -20.29
CA SER A 82 21.26 8.92 -19.03
C SER A 82 21.73 7.71 -18.22
N PHE A 83 22.95 7.81 -17.69
CA PHE A 83 23.54 6.81 -16.79
C PHE A 83 22.64 6.49 -15.58
N GLY A 84 22.04 7.52 -14.97
CA GLY A 84 21.15 7.36 -13.82
C GLY A 84 19.89 6.57 -14.14
N ALA A 85 19.27 6.82 -15.30
CA ALA A 85 18.09 6.07 -15.73
C ALA A 85 18.43 4.61 -16.05
N LEU A 86 19.53 4.37 -16.78
CA LEU A 86 20.01 3.02 -17.10
C LEU A 86 20.35 2.24 -15.83
N TYR A 87 21.02 2.85 -14.85
CA TYR A 87 21.28 2.19 -13.58
C TYR A 87 19.98 1.87 -12.83
N ASN A 88 19.02 2.80 -12.77
CA ASN A 88 17.72 2.56 -12.15
C ASN A 88 16.96 1.40 -12.82
N LEU A 89 17.11 1.19 -14.13
CA LEU A 89 16.57 0.02 -14.82
C LEU A 89 17.17 -1.28 -14.31
N THR A 90 18.48 -1.34 -14.06
CA THR A 90 19.11 -2.54 -13.46
C THR A 90 18.62 -2.81 -12.04
N VAL A 91 18.24 -1.77 -11.30
CA VAL A 91 17.66 -1.90 -9.95
C VAL A 91 16.23 -2.42 -10.04
N LEU A 92 15.44 -1.89 -10.98
CA LEU A 92 14.09 -2.37 -11.28
C LEU A 92 14.10 -3.83 -11.74
N GLU A 93 15.04 -4.19 -12.62
CA GLU A 93 15.26 -5.57 -13.10
C GLU A 93 15.48 -6.53 -11.93
N ARG A 94 16.47 -6.22 -11.08
CA ARG A 94 16.81 -7.02 -9.89
C ARG A 94 15.66 -7.12 -8.91
N SER A 95 14.91 -6.04 -8.72
CA SER A 95 13.72 -6.03 -7.88
C SER A 95 12.67 -7.04 -8.37
N TYR A 96 12.42 -7.07 -9.69
CA TYR A 96 11.50 -8.02 -10.29
C TYR A 96 11.99 -9.46 -10.21
N GLU A 97 13.27 -9.69 -10.52
CA GLU A 97 13.89 -11.02 -10.44
C GLU A 97 13.79 -11.59 -9.01
N SER A 98 14.12 -10.78 -8.01
CA SER A 98 14.08 -11.16 -6.59
C SER A 98 12.67 -11.51 -6.11
N HIS A 99 11.63 -10.85 -6.63
CA HIS A 99 10.27 -11.03 -6.13
C HIS A 99 9.41 -12.00 -6.94
N PHE A 100 9.68 -12.15 -8.24
CA PHE A 100 8.86 -12.98 -9.13
C PHE A 100 9.62 -14.19 -9.68
N GLY A 101 10.92 -14.30 -9.42
CA GLY A 101 11.76 -15.43 -9.84
C GLY A 101 12.51 -15.18 -11.14
N LYS A 102 13.27 -16.20 -11.54
CA LYS A 102 14.24 -16.10 -12.64
C LYS A 102 13.59 -15.72 -13.97
N GLY A 103 14.17 -14.77 -14.70
CA GLY A 103 13.72 -14.26 -16.00
C GLY A 103 12.59 -13.23 -15.94
N GLN A 104 12.06 -12.92 -14.76
CA GLN A 104 10.96 -11.96 -14.62
C GLN A 104 11.43 -10.51 -14.72
N GLY A 105 12.68 -10.22 -14.37
CA GLY A 105 13.28 -8.89 -14.54
C GLY A 105 13.21 -8.43 -15.99
N LYS A 106 13.86 -9.19 -16.88
CA LYS A 106 13.87 -8.94 -18.33
C LYS A 106 12.46 -8.86 -18.90
N LYS A 107 11.60 -9.84 -18.60
CA LYS A 107 10.22 -9.91 -19.12
C LYS A 107 9.42 -8.66 -18.77
N ARG A 108 9.50 -8.17 -17.53
CA ARG A 108 8.70 -7.04 -17.06
C ARG A 108 9.24 -5.70 -17.54
N ILE A 109 10.56 -5.54 -17.64
CA ILE A 109 11.13 -4.35 -18.28
C ILE A 109 10.70 -4.28 -19.75
N GLN A 110 10.73 -5.39 -20.49
CA GLN A 110 10.25 -5.44 -21.87
C GLN A 110 8.78 -5.00 -21.96
N GLN A 111 7.91 -5.48 -21.06
CA GLN A 111 6.51 -5.04 -21.01
C GLN A 111 6.34 -3.53 -20.77
N HIS A 112 7.19 -2.92 -19.94
CA HIS A 112 7.15 -1.47 -19.73
C HIS A 112 7.58 -0.71 -20.98
N MET A 113 8.57 -1.22 -21.73
CA MET A 113 8.99 -0.65 -23.01
C MET A 113 7.90 -0.79 -24.07
N ASP A 114 7.28 -1.96 -24.19
CA ASP A 114 6.21 -2.24 -25.16
C ASP A 114 4.97 -1.36 -24.91
N LYS A 115 4.74 -0.97 -23.66
CA LYS A 115 3.67 -0.03 -23.25
C LYS A 115 4.05 1.45 -23.40
N GLY A 116 5.28 1.77 -23.78
CA GLY A 116 5.78 3.15 -23.84
C GLY A 116 6.00 3.80 -22.48
N GLU A 117 6.04 3.03 -21.39
CA GLU A 117 6.35 3.54 -20.04
C GLU A 117 7.86 3.80 -19.87
N ILE A 118 8.69 3.09 -20.66
CA ILE A 118 10.13 3.31 -20.80
C ILE A 118 10.41 3.62 -22.26
N THR A 119 11.00 4.78 -22.51
CA THR A 119 11.33 5.29 -23.86
C THR A 119 12.71 5.93 -23.86
N PRO A 120 13.30 6.26 -25.03
CA PRO A 120 14.55 7.00 -25.10
C PRO A 120 14.53 8.36 -24.39
N SER A 121 13.36 8.99 -24.28
CA SER A 121 13.18 10.27 -23.59
C SER A 121 12.87 10.13 -22.09
N SER A 122 12.74 8.90 -21.56
CA SER A 122 12.46 8.70 -20.14
C SER A 122 13.65 9.14 -19.28
N GLY A 123 13.46 10.19 -18.50
CA GLY A 123 14.45 10.66 -17.52
C GLY A 123 14.61 9.71 -16.33
N ARG A 124 15.59 10.02 -15.46
CA ARG A 124 15.85 9.26 -14.23
C ARG A 124 14.62 9.14 -13.33
N ASP A 125 13.86 10.22 -13.19
CA ASP A 125 12.72 10.30 -12.28
C ASP A 125 11.56 9.40 -12.76
N ALA A 126 11.34 9.30 -14.07
CA ALA A 126 10.34 8.41 -14.63
C ALA A 126 10.60 6.94 -14.23
N ILE A 127 11.86 6.49 -14.31
CA ILE A 127 12.25 5.14 -13.89
C ILE A 127 12.18 4.99 -12.37
N ALA A 128 12.54 6.03 -11.61
CA ALA A 128 12.43 6.03 -10.16
C ALA A 128 10.96 5.86 -9.70
N THR A 129 10.00 6.54 -10.35
CA THR A 129 8.57 6.38 -10.09
C THR A 129 8.09 4.95 -10.37
N LEU A 130 8.59 4.31 -11.44
CA LEU A 130 8.27 2.90 -11.71
C LEU A 130 8.77 1.99 -10.60
N LEU A 131 9.99 2.23 -10.10
CA LEU A 131 10.58 1.47 -9.00
C LEU A 131 9.76 1.62 -7.71
N GLU A 132 9.41 2.85 -7.35
CA GLU A 132 8.60 3.14 -6.16
C GLU A 132 7.23 2.45 -6.24
N ARG A 133 6.53 2.58 -7.37
CA ARG A 133 5.25 1.91 -7.61
C ARG A 133 5.34 0.39 -7.43
N GLN A 134 6.45 -0.23 -7.85
CA GLN A 134 6.66 -1.67 -7.66
C GLN A 134 6.90 -2.03 -6.20
N GLN A 135 7.76 -1.28 -5.50
CA GLN A 135 8.02 -1.50 -4.07
C GLN A 135 6.75 -1.38 -3.24
N THR A 136 5.91 -0.36 -3.51
CA THR A 136 4.60 -0.21 -2.84
C THR A 136 3.66 -1.38 -3.12
N ARG A 137 3.65 -1.91 -4.34
CA ARG A 137 2.81 -3.08 -4.68
C ARG A 137 3.27 -4.34 -3.96
N ILE A 138 4.59 -4.55 -3.91
CA ILE A 138 5.20 -5.68 -3.20
C ILE A 138 4.92 -5.60 -1.71
N SER A 139 5.10 -4.44 -1.09
CA SER A 139 4.86 -4.27 0.35
C SER A 139 3.39 -4.51 0.70
N LYS A 140 2.46 -3.95 -0.08
CA LYS A 140 1.01 -4.21 0.08
C LYS A 140 0.67 -5.69 -0.05
N LYS A 141 1.27 -6.40 -1.01
CA LYS A 141 1.03 -7.83 -1.20
C LYS A 141 1.54 -8.64 0.00
N LYS A 142 2.77 -8.37 0.47
CA LYS A 142 3.33 -9.03 1.67
C LYS A 142 2.50 -8.76 2.91
N ALA A 143 2.06 -7.51 3.11
CA ALA A 143 1.18 -7.14 4.21
C ALA A 143 -0.11 -7.98 4.19
N LYS A 144 -0.76 -8.08 3.03
CA LYS A 144 -1.97 -8.91 2.85
C LYS A 144 -1.73 -10.41 3.09
N GLU A 145 -0.58 -10.94 2.70
CA GLU A 145 -0.20 -12.32 2.97
C GLU A 145 0.01 -12.57 4.48
N THR A 146 0.62 -11.62 5.18
CA THR A 146 0.79 -11.68 6.64
C THR A 146 -0.55 -11.60 7.37
N GLU A 147 -1.43 -10.66 6.96
CA GLU A 147 -2.81 -10.58 7.47
C GLU A 147 -3.50 -11.95 7.35
N LYS A 148 -3.53 -12.54 6.14
CA LYS A 148 -4.17 -13.83 5.91
C LYS A 148 -3.59 -14.96 6.78
N LYS A 149 -2.28 -14.96 7.03
CA LYS A 149 -1.65 -15.96 7.92
C LYS A 149 -2.11 -15.80 9.36
N LEU A 150 -2.16 -14.56 9.87
CA LEU A 150 -2.62 -14.28 11.23
C LEU A 150 -4.08 -14.68 11.43
N GLU A 151 -4.93 -14.38 10.45
CA GLU A 151 -6.34 -14.80 10.46
C GLU A 151 -6.49 -16.32 10.46
N GLY A 152 -5.63 -17.04 9.74
CA GLY A 152 -5.66 -18.51 9.68
C GLY A 152 -5.10 -19.23 10.91
N LEU A 153 -4.56 -18.52 11.91
CA LEU A 153 -4.09 -19.11 13.17
C LEU A 153 -5.21 -19.26 14.21
N VAL A 154 -6.37 -18.65 13.99
CA VAL A 154 -7.51 -18.71 14.91
C VAL A 154 -8.20 -20.08 14.76
N GLU A 155 -8.40 -20.79 15.87
CA GLU A 155 -9.21 -22.01 15.88
C GLU A 155 -10.68 -21.64 15.57
N THR A 156 -11.26 -22.30 14.58
CA THR A 156 -12.63 -22.00 14.12
C THR A 156 -13.53 -23.22 14.27
N LYS A 157 -14.81 -22.95 14.57
CA LYS A 157 -15.90 -23.94 14.62
C LYS A 157 -16.83 -23.75 13.43
N ASP A 158 -17.44 -24.84 13.00
CA ASP A 158 -18.47 -24.81 11.97
C ASP A 158 -19.81 -24.37 12.58
N ILE A 159 -20.22 -23.14 12.27
CA ILE A 159 -21.48 -22.54 12.76
C ILE A 159 -22.23 -21.98 11.54
N ASP A 160 -23.36 -22.61 11.21
CA ASP A 160 -24.12 -22.29 10.00
C ASP A 160 -24.76 -20.89 10.08
N THR A 161 -25.47 -20.61 11.17
CA THR A 161 -26.17 -19.33 11.41
C THR A 161 -25.73 -18.69 12.72
N PRO A 162 -24.63 -17.91 12.75
CA PRO A 162 -24.21 -17.17 13.93
C PRO A 162 -25.21 -16.05 14.22
N THR A 163 -25.53 -15.86 15.50
CA THR A 163 -26.50 -14.84 15.93
C THR A 163 -26.00 -13.97 17.08
N SER A 164 -25.01 -14.47 17.83
CA SER A 164 -24.36 -13.75 18.92
C SER A 164 -22.91 -13.41 18.59
N LEU A 165 -22.35 -12.40 19.27
CA LEU A 165 -20.94 -12.03 19.09
C LEU A 165 -20.01 -13.25 19.29
N LYS A 166 -20.32 -14.09 20.26
CA LYS A 166 -19.56 -15.32 20.54
C LYS A 166 -19.57 -16.28 19.35
N ASP A 167 -20.71 -16.46 18.68
CA ASP A 167 -20.79 -17.33 17.50
C ASP A 167 -19.88 -16.82 16.38
N PHE A 168 -19.89 -15.50 16.13
CA PHE A 168 -19.02 -14.88 15.13
C PHE A 168 -17.53 -15.06 15.47
N ILE A 169 -17.15 -14.92 16.74
CA ILE A 169 -15.78 -15.16 17.21
C ILE A 169 -15.39 -16.62 17.02
N GLU A 170 -16.21 -17.56 17.48
CA GLU A 170 -15.92 -19.00 17.40
C GLU A 170 -15.90 -19.50 15.95
N ARG A 171 -16.67 -18.88 15.05
CA ARG A 171 -16.60 -19.17 13.61
C ARG A 171 -15.37 -18.53 12.94
N GLY A 172 -14.74 -17.55 13.58
CA GLY A 172 -13.61 -16.80 13.03
C GLY A 172 -14.01 -15.74 12.01
N ASP A 173 -15.22 -15.20 12.10
CA ASP A 173 -15.66 -14.12 11.23
C ASP A 173 -14.98 -12.82 11.58
N LEU A 174 -14.45 -12.14 10.56
CA LEU A 174 -13.71 -10.90 10.71
C LEU A 174 -14.26 -9.79 9.83
N PHE A 175 -14.45 -8.61 10.42
CA PHE A 175 -15.12 -7.47 9.80
C PHE A 175 -14.20 -6.24 9.70
N HIS A 176 -14.36 -5.48 8.61
CA HIS A 176 -13.74 -4.17 8.41
C HIS A 176 -14.64 -3.02 8.87
N THR A 177 -15.96 -3.22 8.81
CA THR A 177 -16.95 -2.22 9.20
C THR A 177 -17.90 -2.81 10.23
N ILE A 178 -18.05 -2.14 11.37
CA ILE A 178 -18.98 -2.53 12.43
C ILE A 178 -19.87 -1.33 12.73
N ILE A 179 -21.19 -1.50 12.70
CA ILE A 179 -22.13 -0.55 13.29
C ILE A 179 -22.67 -1.20 14.55
N PHE A 180 -22.53 -0.53 15.68
CA PHE A 180 -22.96 -1.06 16.96
C PHE A 180 -23.92 -0.09 17.64
N GLN A 181 -25.10 -0.59 17.99
CA GLN A 181 -26.04 0.07 18.87
C GLN A 181 -26.24 -0.75 20.15
N PRO A 182 -25.51 -0.45 21.25
CA PRO A 182 -25.63 -1.19 22.50
C PRO A 182 -27.01 -1.03 23.13
N SER A 183 -27.48 -2.08 23.79
CA SER A 183 -28.67 -2.02 24.62
C SER A 183 -28.45 -1.19 25.89
N SER A 184 -29.54 -0.73 26.51
CA SER A 184 -29.45 -0.02 27.79
C SER A 184 -28.84 -0.88 28.90
N THR A 185 -29.07 -2.20 28.87
CA THR A 185 -28.48 -3.16 29.82
C THR A 185 -26.96 -3.18 29.70
N GLN A 186 -26.43 -3.36 28.48
CA GLN A 186 -24.99 -3.33 28.21
C GLN A 186 -24.36 -2.03 28.69
N LEU A 187 -24.95 -0.88 28.35
CA LEU A 187 -24.44 0.43 28.79
C LEU A 187 -24.44 0.61 30.32
N ASN A 188 -25.45 0.04 31.01
CA ASN A 188 -25.52 0.10 32.46
C ASN A 188 -24.48 -0.82 33.13
N GLU A 189 -24.18 -1.97 32.52
CA GLU A 189 -23.14 -2.88 33.00
C GLU A 189 -21.74 -2.30 32.78
N TRP A 190 -21.44 -1.85 31.55
CA TRP A 190 -20.14 -1.25 31.24
C TRP A 190 -19.89 0.07 31.97
N GLY A 191 -20.95 0.81 32.27
CA GLY A 191 -20.86 2.02 33.08
C GLY A 191 -20.39 1.78 34.52
N LYS A 192 -20.43 0.53 35.02
CA LYS A 192 -19.93 0.13 36.34
C LYS A 192 -18.47 -0.34 36.31
N LEU A 193 -17.91 -0.58 35.13
CA LEU A 193 -16.53 -1.02 34.97
C LEU A 193 -15.60 0.18 35.07
N ASP A 194 -14.44 -0.03 35.70
CA ASP A 194 -13.48 1.05 35.97
C ASP A 194 -12.50 1.24 34.81
N PHE A 195 -12.13 0.17 34.11
CA PHE A 195 -11.15 0.24 33.02
C PHE A 195 -11.77 -0.07 31.66
N PRO A 196 -11.35 0.62 30.58
CA PRO A 196 -11.76 0.28 29.22
C PRO A 196 -11.50 -1.18 28.85
N VAL A 197 -10.38 -1.76 29.30
CA VAL A 197 -10.04 -3.17 29.02
C VAL A 197 -11.11 -4.13 29.53
N ASP A 198 -11.71 -3.85 30.69
CA ASP A 198 -12.78 -4.68 31.26
C ASP A 198 -14.03 -4.68 30.36
N ILE A 199 -14.31 -3.56 29.68
CA ILE A 199 -15.40 -3.47 28.69
C ILE A 199 -15.07 -4.35 27.49
N GLY A 200 -13.81 -4.32 27.05
CA GLY A 200 -13.30 -5.18 25.99
C GLY A 200 -13.41 -6.66 26.34
N ASP A 201 -13.09 -7.04 27.58
CA ASP A 201 -13.18 -8.44 28.03
C ASP A 201 -14.64 -8.89 28.18
N ALA A 202 -15.52 -8.01 28.65
CA ALA A 202 -16.96 -8.30 28.79
C ALA A 202 -17.67 -8.42 27.43
N TYR A 203 -17.22 -7.67 26.42
CA TYR A 203 -17.83 -7.69 25.08
C TYR A 203 -16.74 -7.56 24.00
N PRO A 204 -16.10 -8.67 23.60
CA PRO A 204 -14.85 -8.67 22.85
C PRO A 204 -15.01 -8.39 21.36
N ILE A 205 -15.48 -7.19 21.01
CA ILE A 205 -15.53 -6.73 19.61
C ILE A 205 -14.15 -6.79 18.97
N GLN A 206 -13.08 -6.67 19.76
CA GLN A 206 -11.71 -6.73 19.26
C GLN A 206 -11.39 -7.98 18.45
N ASP A 207 -12.05 -9.10 18.75
CA ASP A 207 -11.73 -10.44 18.23
C ASP A 207 -12.40 -10.72 16.87
N ILE A 208 -13.45 -9.97 16.53
CA ILE A 208 -14.13 -10.05 15.23
C ILE A 208 -13.63 -9.00 14.24
N ARG A 209 -12.54 -8.29 14.57
CA ARG A 209 -11.98 -7.27 13.67
C ARG A 209 -10.99 -7.90 12.73
N LYS A 210 -11.00 -7.43 11.48
CA LYS A 210 -9.90 -7.73 10.56
C LYS A 210 -8.57 -7.28 11.15
N THR A 211 -7.58 -8.17 11.08
CA THR A 211 -6.19 -7.77 11.28
C THR A 211 -5.76 -7.03 10.04
N THR A 212 -5.31 -5.79 10.19
CA THR A 212 -4.96 -4.98 9.02
C THR A 212 -3.65 -4.24 9.20
N GLN A 213 -2.85 -4.37 8.15
CA GLN A 213 -1.74 -3.52 7.76
C GLN A 213 -2.05 -2.76 6.46
N THR A 214 -3.19 -3.04 5.80
CA THR A 214 -3.51 -2.54 4.46
C THR A 214 -4.74 -1.63 4.36
N ALA A 215 -5.71 -1.72 5.28
CA ALA A 215 -6.95 -0.93 5.22
C ALA A 215 -7.56 -0.68 6.61
N PRO A 216 -8.06 0.51 6.94
CA PRO A 216 -8.61 0.78 8.28
C PRO A 216 -9.81 -0.13 8.64
N VAL A 217 -9.96 -0.42 9.94
CA VAL A 217 -11.19 -0.99 10.51
C VAL A 217 -11.97 0.13 11.16
N PHE A 218 -13.26 0.19 10.87
CA PHE A 218 -14.18 1.19 11.39
C PHE A 218 -15.20 0.58 12.32
N ILE A 219 -15.48 1.27 13.41
CA ILE A 219 -16.66 1.07 14.22
C ILE A 219 -17.47 2.37 14.29
N PHE A 220 -18.77 2.26 14.07
CA PHE A 220 -19.75 3.34 14.19
C PHE A 220 -20.64 3.01 15.38
N LEU A 221 -20.33 3.62 16.53
CA LEU A 221 -21.02 3.38 17.79
C LEU A 221 -22.17 4.37 17.96
N VAL A 222 -23.40 3.89 17.87
CA VAL A 222 -24.61 4.66 18.10
C VAL A 222 -24.89 4.68 19.61
N ILE A 223 -24.82 5.87 20.23
CA ILE A 223 -24.98 6.01 21.68
C ILE A 223 -25.65 7.33 22.04
N SER A 224 -26.38 7.35 23.17
CA SER A 224 -26.95 8.57 23.72
C SER A 224 -25.89 9.61 24.03
N ARG A 225 -26.17 10.89 23.72
CA ARG A 225 -25.28 12.03 23.99
C ARG A 225 -24.82 12.13 25.44
N ILE A 226 -25.69 11.75 26.39
CA ILE A 226 -25.40 11.80 27.83
C ILE A 226 -24.34 10.76 28.22
N LYS A 227 -24.20 9.69 27.42
CA LYS A 227 -23.27 8.57 27.63
C LYS A 227 -22.02 8.66 26.75
N LEU A 228 -21.72 9.82 26.17
CA LEU A 228 -20.60 10.00 25.24
C LEU A 228 -19.25 9.59 25.82
N SER A 229 -18.98 9.92 27.09
CA SER A 229 -17.76 9.50 27.79
C SER A 229 -17.63 7.98 27.90
N LEU A 230 -18.73 7.29 28.21
CA LEU A 230 -18.77 5.83 28.21
C LEU A 230 -18.55 5.28 26.80
N GLY A 231 -19.13 5.91 25.77
CA GLY A 231 -18.92 5.51 24.38
C GLY A 231 -17.46 5.57 23.94
N ILE A 232 -16.74 6.64 24.30
CA ILE A 232 -15.29 6.75 24.03
C ILE A 232 -14.51 5.65 24.76
N ARG A 233 -14.83 5.39 26.05
CA ARG A 233 -14.22 4.28 26.80
C ARG A 233 -14.49 2.92 26.15
N CYS A 234 -15.68 2.71 25.58
CA CYS A 234 -15.98 1.48 24.84
C CYS A 234 -15.07 1.35 23.60
N LEU A 235 -14.90 2.42 22.82
CA LEU A 235 -13.98 2.42 21.67
C LEU A 235 -12.56 2.06 22.10
N GLU A 236 -12.07 2.67 23.17
CA GLU A 236 -10.74 2.38 23.74
C GLU A 236 -10.61 0.93 24.19
N GLY A 237 -11.61 0.41 24.90
CA GLY A 237 -11.66 -0.97 25.40
C GLY A 237 -11.62 -2.00 24.28
N TRP A 238 -12.35 -1.72 23.19
CA TRP A 238 -12.29 -2.53 21.98
C TRP A 238 -11.04 -2.25 21.16
N GLY A 239 -10.16 -1.32 21.53
CA GLY A 239 -8.90 -1.02 20.85
C GLY A 239 -9.02 -0.21 19.56
N PHE A 240 -10.05 0.65 19.46
CA PHE A 240 -10.20 1.67 18.44
C PHE A 240 -9.78 3.04 18.97
N GLY A 241 -9.14 3.84 18.12
CA GLY A 241 -8.95 5.26 18.41
C GLY A 241 -10.20 6.06 18.06
N TYR A 242 -10.62 6.96 18.95
CA TYR A 242 -11.66 7.93 18.62
C TYR A 242 -11.21 8.85 17.48
N LYS A 243 -12.04 8.97 16.44
CA LYS A 243 -11.75 9.80 15.26
C LYS A 243 -12.65 11.02 15.18
N ASP A 244 -13.96 10.83 15.30
CA ASP A 244 -14.94 11.91 15.21
C ASP A 244 -16.32 11.48 15.75
N TYR A 245 -17.30 12.38 15.74
CA TYR A 245 -18.70 12.11 16.04
C TYR A 245 -19.66 12.79 15.06
N ILE A 246 -20.83 12.18 14.84
CA ILE A 246 -21.89 12.75 14.01
C ILE A 246 -23.18 12.84 14.84
N PRO A 247 -23.83 14.02 14.91
CA PRO A 247 -25.15 14.15 15.54
C PRO A 247 -26.18 13.22 14.91
N PHE A 248 -26.95 12.48 15.73
CA PHE A 248 -27.99 11.55 15.27
C PHE A 248 -29.24 11.64 16.16
N GLY A 249 -30.13 12.58 15.86
CA GLY A 249 -31.27 12.88 16.74
C GLY A 249 -30.81 13.24 18.16
N ASN A 250 -31.37 12.55 19.17
CA ASN A 250 -30.97 12.66 20.59
C ASN A 250 -29.68 11.89 20.91
N ASP A 251 -29.23 11.07 19.98
CA ASP A 251 -28.03 10.25 20.08
C ASP A 251 -26.89 10.89 19.25
N VAL A 252 -25.76 10.21 19.24
CA VAL A 252 -24.59 10.49 18.41
C VAL A 252 -24.06 9.18 17.85
N VAL A 253 -23.41 9.28 16.69
CA VAL A 253 -22.58 8.20 16.15
C VAL A 253 -21.13 8.56 16.43
N LEU A 254 -20.47 7.81 17.32
CA LEU A 254 -19.02 7.92 17.53
C LEU A 254 -18.31 7.07 16.48
N ILE A 255 -17.28 7.63 15.85
CA ILE A 255 -16.48 6.96 14.84
C ILE A 255 -15.17 6.54 15.49
N GLY A 256 -15.00 5.23 15.64
CA GLY A 256 -13.74 4.61 16.04
C GLY A 256 -13.00 4.06 14.84
N VAL A 257 -11.67 4.23 14.82
CA VAL A 257 -10.81 3.76 13.74
C VAL A 257 -9.61 3.00 14.30
N ARG A 258 -9.27 1.89 13.65
CA ARG A 258 -8.00 1.18 13.84
C ARG A 258 -7.24 1.10 12.53
N GLY A 259 -5.94 1.41 12.58
CA GLY A 259 -5.09 1.53 11.40
C GLY A 259 -5.08 2.94 10.79
N GLN A 260 -4.30 3.14 9.74
CA GLN A 260 -4.26 4.44 9.06
C GLN A 260 -5.52 4.62 8.21
N SER A 261 -6.35 5.62 8.54
CA SER A 261 -7.42 6.11 7.68
C SER A 261 -7.03 7.47 7.10
N GLY A 262 -7.45 7.75 5.86
CA GLY A 262 -7.45 9.11 5.34
C GLY A 262 -8.45 10.01 6.09
N ASP A 263 -8.56 11.26 5.65
CA ASP A 263 -9.56 12.17 6.19
C ASP A 263 -10.97 11.70 5.84
N LEU A 264 -11.83 11.57 6.86
CA LEU A 264 -13.26 11.35 6.63
C LEU A 264 -13.91 12.71 6.38
N THR A 265 -14.63 12.82 5.27
CA THR A 265 -15.58 13.91 5.08
C THR A 265 -16.84 13.58 5.88
N VAL A 266 -16.97 14.19 7.04
CA VAL A 266 -18.03 13.91 8.01
C VAL A 266 -19.33 14.60 7.58
N SER A 267 -20.45 13.87 7.63
CA SER A 267 -21.79 14.44 7.39
C SER A 267 -22.14 15.45 8.49
N SER A 268 -22.97 16.45 8.20
CA SER A 268 -23.39 17.44 9.19
C SER A 268 -24.32 16.86 10.27
N SER A 269 -25.11 15.84 9.94
CA SER A 269 -25.94 15.07 10.87
C SER A 269 -26.53 13.83 10.18
N PHE A 270 -27.02 12.89 10.98
CA PHE A 270 -27.88 11.78 10.54
C PHE A 270 -29.27 11.89 11.15
N LYS A 271 -30.28 11.35 10.45
CA LYS A 271 -31.68 11.27 10.89
C LYS A 271 -32.17 9.84 11.05
N THR A 272 -31.60 8.89 10.31
CA THR A 272 -31.98 7.47 10.36
C THR A 272 -30.75 6.57 10.44
N ILE A 273 -30.95 5.32 10.91
CA ILE A 273 -29.87 4.32 10.92
C ILE A 273 -29.42 3.97 9.49
N ASP A 274 -30.33 4.03 8.51
CA ASP A 274 -30.00 3.82 7.09
C ASP A 274 -29.01 4.85 6.55
N GLU A 275 -29.04 6.09 7.05
CA GLU A 275 -28.04 7.10 6.70
C GLU A 275 -26.66 6.77 7.28
N VAL A 276 -26.61 6.21 8.50
CA VAL A 276 -25.37 5.71 9.11
C VAL A 276 -24.81 4.56 8.30
N ILE A 277 -25.66 3.61 7.89
CA ILE A 277 -25.30 2.47 7.05
C ILE A 277 -24.72 2.95 5.72
N LYS A 278 -25.43 3.81 4.98
CA LYS A 278 -24.95 4.36 3.70
C LYS A 278 -23.63 5.12 3.86
N PHE A 279 -23.47 5.84 4.97
CA PHE A 279 -22.21 6.52 5.27
C PHE A 279 -21.07 5.52 5.53
N ALA A 280 -21.34 4.46 6.31
CA ALA A 280 -20.37 3.40 6.59
C ALA A 280 -19.95 2.67 5.31
N GLU A 281 -20.88 2.38 4.40
CA GLU A 281 -20.61 1.75 3.11
C GLU A 281 -19.76 2.63 2.18
N LYS A 282 -19.97 3.95 2.23
CA LYS A 282 -19.17 4.92 1.47
C LYS A 282 -17.77 5.11 2.06
N SER A 283 -17.64 5.01 3.37
CA SER A 283 -16.43 5.39 4.11
C SER A 283 -15.53 4.19 4.45
N SER A 284 -16.03 2.96 4.30
CA SER A 284 -15.36 1.73 4.69
C SER A 284 -15.65 0.58 3.71
N VAL A 285 -14.99 -0.56 3.91
CA VAL A 285 -15.03 -1.73 3.02
C VAL A 285 -15.65 -2.94 3.72
N ALA A 286 -16.19 -3.88 2.95
CA ALA A 286 -16.65 -5.17 3.46
C ALA A 286 -15.47 -6.04 3.98
N PRO A 287 -15.70 -7.06 4.84
CA PRO A 287 -16.98 -7.51 5.40
C PRO A 287 -17.57 -6.56 6.45
N ARG A 288 -18.90 -6.54 6.57
CA ARG A 288 -19.64 -5.58 7.42
C ARG A 288 -20.57 -6.29 8.42
N MET A 289 -20.75 -5.67 9.59
CA MET A 289 -21.56 -6.22 10.68
C MET A 289 -22.44 -5.16 11.34
N LEU A 290 -23.69 -5.53 11.60
CA LEU A 290 -24.63 -4.80 12.45
C LEU A 290 -24.72 -5.53 13.80
N ILE A 291 -24.53 -4.81 14.90
CA ILE A 291 -24.66 -5.36 16.26
C ILE A 291 -25.75 -4.57 16.99
N GLY A 292 -26.75 -5.25 17.52
CA GLY A 292 -27.86 -4.65 18.29
C GLY A 292 -28.81 -3.76 17.47
N VAL A 293 -28.58 -3.63 16.16
CA VAL A 293 -29.46 -2.90 15.23
C VAL A 293 -30.49 -3.87 14.66
N LYS A 294 -31.78 -3.53 14.81
CA LYS A 294 -32.87 -4.34 14.24
C LYS A 294 -32.94 -4.15 12.73
N GLY A 295 -32.77 -5.23 11.97
CA GLY A 295 -32.95 -5.26 10.53
C GLY A 295 -32.22 -6.44 9.90
N ASN A 296 -32.59 -6.77 8.67
CA ASN A 296 -31.79 -7.63 7.81
C ASN A 296 -31.44 -6.83 6.58
N LEU A 297 -30.15 -6.72 6.28
CA LEU A 297 -29.66 -5.91 5.18
C LEU A 297 -28.69 -6.73 4.34
N ASP A 298 -28.92 -6.77 3.03
CA ASP A 298 -28.08 -7.51 2.10
C ASP A 298 -26.62 -7.06 2.20
N GLY A 299 -25.71 -8.02 2.38
CA GLY A 299 -24.27 -7.77 2.51
C GLY A 299 -23.80 -7.37 3.91
N TRP A 300 -24.67 -7.44 4.92
CA TRP A 300 -24.33 -7.22 6.33
C TRP A 300 -24.61 -8.48 7.16
N SER A 301 -23.64 -8.86 8.00
CA SER A 301 -23.88 -9.85 9.05
C SER A 301 -24.63 -9.19 10.21
N VAL A 302 -25.60 -9.89 10.80
CA VAL A 302 -26.42 -9.35 11.89
C VAL A 302 -26.14 -10.13 13.17
N CYS A 303 -25.79 -9.40 14.22
CA CYS A 303 -25.58 -9.90 15.56
C CYS A 303 -26.63 -9.29 16.48
N ASN A 304 -27.43 -10.15 17.08
CA ASN A 304 -28.56 -9.74 17.91
C ASN A 304 -28.11 -9.33 19.32
N GLU A 305 -27.12 -10.05 19.87
CA GLU A 305 -26.56 -9.84 21.21
C GLU A 305 -25.06 -10.10 21.27
#